data_AF-A0A820NKK4-F1
#
_entry.id   AF-A0A820NKK4-F1
#
_cell.length_a   1.000
_cell.length_b   1.000
_cell.length_c   1.000
_cell.angle_alpha   90.00
_cell.angle_beta   90.00
_cell.angle_gamma   90.00
#
_symmetry.space_group_name_H-M   'P 1'
#
loop_
_entity.id
_entity.type
_entity.pdbx_description
1 polymer ?
#
loop_
_entity_poly.entity_id
_entity_poly.type
_entity_poly.pdbx_seq_one_letter_code
_entity_poly.pdbx_strand_id
1 'polypeptide(L)'
;MSLWYSIGNLMGYGGDMQPSTAAGRLLTVGLYVLSLVLAATYTANLASNLTLTKSKNIISGIDDIKNGMISPSRIGISLGTASEDYYLQVISKGSRDFHELKSQQDLYDSLLSGVIDTSFMDIGVAEYITNN
;
A
#
# COMPACT_ATOMS: atom_id res chain seq x y z
N MET A 1 41.83 16.91 -11.88
CA MET A 1 41.46 17.65 -10.65
C MET A 1 40.03 18.19 -10.65
N SER A 2 39.35 18.35 -11.81
CA SER A 2 37.96 18.84 -11.87
C SER A 2 36.88 17.80 -11.55
N LEU A 3 37.06 16.52 -11.93
CA LEU A 3 36.03 15.49 -11.75
C LEU A 3 35.74 15.19 -10.27
N TRP A 4 36.79 15.12 -9.44
CA TRP A 4 36.67 14.92 -8.00
C TRP A 4 35.90 16.06 -7.32
N TYR A 5 36.15 17.31 -7.75
CA TYR A 5 35.42 18.48 -7.27
C TYR A 5 33.94 18.44 -7.65
N SER A 6 33.61 17.99 -8.87
CA SER A 6 32.22 17.82 -9.28
C SER A 6 31.50 16.73 -8.49
N ILE A 7 32.17 15.59 -8.24
CA ILE A 7 31.60 14.49 -7.44
C ILE A 7 31.40 14.92 -5.98
N GLY A 8 32.37 15.62 -5.39
CA GLY A 8 32.24 16.18 -4.03
C GLY A 8 31.04 17.13 -3.91
N ASN A 9 30.91 18.06 -4.85
CA ASN A 9 29.74 18.95 -4.91
C ASN A 9 28.42 18.21 -5.05
N LEU A 10 28.36 17.15 -5.87
CA LEU A 10 27.16 16.33 -6.04
C LEU A 10 26.77 15.59 -4.75
N MET A 11 27.76 15.14 -3.98
CA MET A 11 27.53 14.40 -2.74
C MET A 11 27.42 15.30 -1.50
N GLY A 12 27.48 16.62 -1.65
CA GLY A 12 27.46 17.58 -0.53
C GLY A 12 28.75 17.64 0.28
N TYR A 13 29.80 16.92 -0.13
CA TYR A 13 31.13 17.04 0.43
C TYR A 13 31.81 18.25 -0.20
N GLY A 14 31.94 19.34 0.55
CA GLY A 14 32.65 20.53 0.09
C GLY A 14 34.06 20.16 -0.36
N GLY A 15 34.37 20.32 -1.65
CA GLY A 15 35.70 20.10 -2.17
C GLY A 15 36.60 21.30 -1.86
N ASP A 16 37.82 21.06 -1.38
CA ASP A 16 38.83 22.08 -1.04
C ASP A 16 39.22 23.04 -2.21
N MET A 17 38.72 22.81 -3.43
CA MET A 17 39.09 23.57 -4.62
C MET A 17 37.98 24.56 -5.01
N GLN A 18 38.07 25.80 -4.56
CA GLN A 18 37.11 26.85 -4.96
C GLN A 18 37.46 27.45 -6.33
N PRO A 19 36.54 27.47 -7.32
CA PRO A 19 36.80 28.11 -8.61
C PRO A 19 36.98 29.63 -8.46
N SER A 20 38.10 30.13 -8.98
CA SER A 20 38.47 31.54 -8.93
C SER A 20 37.75 32.41 -9.97
N THR A 21 37.27 31.82 -11.07
CA THR A 21 36.59 32.53 -12.17
C THR A 21 35.08 32.66 -11.95
N ALA A 22 34.48 33.75 -12.43
CA ALA A 22 33.04 34.00 -12.32
C ALA A 22 32.20 32.88 -12.98
N ALA A 23 32.62 32.39 -14.15
CA ALA A 23 31.98 31.28 -14.83
C ALA A 23 32.04 29.97 -14.03
N GLY A 24 33.17 29.67 -13.37
CA GLY A 24 33.32 28.47 -12.54
C GLY A 24 32.43 28.48 -11.29
N ARG A 25 32.21 29.66 -10.71
CA ARG A 25 31.26 29.83 -9.60
C ARG A 25 29.82 29.59 -10.03
N LEU A 26 29.40 30.15 -11.18
CA LEU A 26 28.06 29.90 -11.74
C LEU A 26 27.82 28.41 -12.03
N LEU A 27 28.81 27.73 -12.61
CA LEU A 27 28.73 26.28 -12.84
C LEU A 27 28.62 25.48 -11.54
N THR A 28 29.35 25.87 -10.50
CA THR A 28 29.27 25.21 -9.18
C THR A 28 27.88 25.38 -8.56
N VAL A 29 27.32 26.59 -8.61
CA VAL A 29 25.96 26.85 -8.10
C VAL A 29 24.93 26.04 -8.89
N GLY A 30 25.03 25.99 -10.22
CA GLY A 30 24.16 25.17 -11.06
C GLY A 30 24.26 23.68 -10.74
N LEU A 31 25.47 23.17 -10.52
CA LEU A 31 25.72 21.79 -10.14
C LEU A 31 25.14 21.47 -8.75
N TYR A 32 25.28 22.39 -7.79
CA TYR A 32 24.72 22.24 -6.45
C TYR A 32 23.18 22.18 -6.48
N VAL A 33 22.55 23.08 -7.22
CA VAL A 33 21.09 23.08 -7.41
C VAL A 33 20.64 21.79 -8.09
N LEU A 34 21.34 21.33 -9.12
CA LEU A 34 21.04 20.06 -9.78
C LEU A 34 21.13 18.87 -8.80
N SER A 35 22.12 18.88 -7.91
CA SER A 35 22.31 17.85 -6.88
C SER A 35 21.12 17.78 -5.93
N LEU A 36 20.65 18.94 -5.46
CA LEU A 36 19.47 19.04 -4.60
C LEU A 36 18.21 18.52 -5.30
N VAL A 37 18.03 18.87 -6.57
CA VAL A 37 16.90 18.38 -7.37
C VAL A 37 16.95 16.85 -7.53
N LEU A 38 18.12 16.28 -7.86
CA LEU A 38 18.28 14.83 -8.00
C LEU A 38 17.98 14.08 -6.69
N ALA A 39 18.48 14.58 -5.55
CA ALA A 39 18.21 14.01 -4.24
C ALA A 39 16.71 14.10 -3.87
N ALA A 40 16.08 15.25 -4.16
CA ALA A 40 14.65 15.44 -3.95
C ALA A 40 13.80 14.51 -4.83
N THR A 41 14.14 14.35 -6.12
CA THR A 41 13.43 13.44 -7.04
C THR A 41 13.57 11.99 -6.60
N TYR A 42 14.75 11.55 -6.18
CA TYR A 42 14.94 10.19 -5.65
C TYR A 42 14.09 9.97 -4.39
N THR A 43 14.11 10.92 -3.45
CA THR A 43 13.31 10.85 -2.23
C THR A 43 11.81 10.86 -2.52
N ALA A 44 11.35 11.66 -3.49
CA ALA A 44 9.96 11.72 -3.92
C ALA A 44 9.50 10.40 -4.56
N ASN A 45 10.32 9.81 -5.43
CA ASN A 45 10.02 8.52 -6.05
C ASN A 45 9.96 7.39 -5.00
N LEU A 46 10.87 7.42 -4.03
CA LEU A 46 10.85 6.49 -2.91
C LEU A 46 9.58 6.66 -2.05
N ALA A 47 9.25 7.89 -1.68
CA ALA A 47 8.06 8.20 -0.89
C ALA A 47 6.76 7.83 -1.63
N SER A 48 6.71 8.07 -2.94
CA SER A 48 5.60 7.66 -3.80
C SER A 48 5.43 6.14 -3.78
N ASN A 49 6.51 5.38 -3.98
CA ASN A 49 6.46 3.92 -3.92
C ASN A 49 6.06 3.39 -2.53
N LEU A 50 6.58 4.02 -1.47
CA LEU A 50 6.20 3.66 -0.10
C LEU A 50 4.69 3.89 0.17
N THR A 51 4.12 4.95 -0.41
CA THR A 51 2.69 5.28 -0.28
C THR A 51 1.83 4.34 -1.11
N LEU A 52 2.24 4.01 -2.33
CA LEU A 52 1.57 3.03 -3.20
C LEU A 52 1.57 1.62 -2.60
N THR A 53 2.66 1.21 -1.95
CA THR A 53 2.76 -0.12 -1.33
C THR A 53 1.72 -0.33 -0.23
N LYS A 54 1.35 0.72 0.54
CA LYS A 54 0.29 0.63 1.56
C LYS A 54 -1.09 0.36 0.98
N SER A 55 -1.35 0.70 -0.28
CA SER A 55 -2.68 0.59 -0.90
C SER A 55 -2.91 -0.72 -1.65
N LYS A 56 -1.90 -1.57 -1.82
CA LYS A 56 -1.94 -2.69 -2.79
C LYS A 56 -2.90 -3.83 -2.40
N ASN A 57 -3.23 -4.00 -1.12
CA ASN A 57 -4.04 -5.13 -0.64
C ASN A 57 -5.41 -4.68 -0.09
N ILE A 58 -5.95 -3.58 -0.60
CA ILE A 58 -7.33 -3.18 -0.28
C ILE A 58 -8.27 -3.88 -1.25
N ILE A 59 -9.23 -4.63 -0.72
CA ILE A 59 -10.31 -5.26 -1.50
C ILE A 59 -11.16 -4.12 -2.05
N SER A 60 -11.14 -3.92 -3.37
CA SER A 60 -11.85 -2.81 -4.02
C SER A 60 -13.31 -3.17 -4.32
N GLY A 61 -13.61 -4.47 -4.41
CA GLY A 61 -14.98 -4.92 -4.58
C GLY A 61 -15.15 -6.44 -4.65
N ILE A 62 -16.36 -6.85 -5.01
CA ILE A 62 -16.75 -8.25 -5.13
C ILE A 62 -16.00 -8.99 -6.25
N ASP A 63 -15.59 -8.27 -7.29
CA ASP A 63 -14.87 -8.84 -8.42
C ASP A 63 -13.49 -9.35 -8.01
N ASP A 64 -12.81 -8.68 -7.06
CA ASP A 64 -11.52 -9.13 -6.53
C ASP A 64 -11.64 -10.48 -5.81
N ILE A 65 -12.75 -10.69 -5.08
CA ILE A 65 -13.06 -11.94 -4.40
C ILE A 65 -13.34 -13.04 -5.44
N LYS A 66 -14.10 -12.73 -6.50
CA LYS A 66 -14.42 -13.68 -7.58
C LYS A 66 -13.20 -14.04 -8.43
N ASN A 67 -12.26 -13.12 -8.58
CA ASN A 67 -11.00 -13.33 -9.31
C ASN A 67 -9.96 -14.11 -8.48
N GLY A 68 -10.30 -14.51 -7.24
CA GLY A 68 -9.44 -15.34 -6.40
C GLY A 68 -8.30 -14.57 -5.73
N MET A 69 -8.47 -13.27 -5.48
CA MET A 69 -7.51 -12.49 -4.69
C MET A 69 -7.34 -13.04 -3.27
N ILE A 70 -8.37 -13.71 -2.75
CA ILE A 70 -8.41 -14.32 -1.41
C ILE A 70 -8.83 -15.79 -1.57
N SER A 71 -8.17 -16.68 -0.83
CA SER A 71 -8.59 -18.08 -0.76
C SER A 71 -10.00 -18.20 -0.17
N PRO A 72 -10.89 -19.04 -0.74
CA PRO A 72 -12.25 -19.21 -0.22
C PRO A 72 -12.30 -19.49 1.29
N SER A 73 -11.32 -20.23 1.80
CA SER A 73 -11.21 -20.61 3.22
C SER A 73 -10.91 -19.46 4.18
N ARG A 74 -10.53 -18.28 3.68
CA ARG A 74 -10.27 -17.08 4.48
C ARG A 74 -11.41 -16.08 4.43
N ILE A 75 -12.55 -16.48 3.85
CA ILE A 75 -13.76 -15.67 3.79
C ILE A 75 -14.69 -16.16 4.89
N GLY A 76 -15.04 -15.28 5.84
CA GLY A 76 -15.94 -15.57 6.94
C GLY A 76 -17.40 -15.30 6.56
N ILE A 77 -18.27 -16.31 6.71
CA ILE A 77 -19.70 -16.20 6.41
C ILE A 77 -20.52 -16.84 7.53
N SER A 78 -21.55 -16.12 7.99
CA SER A 78 -22.51 -16.62 8.97
C SER A 78 -23.56 -17.50 8.30
N LEU A 79 -23.76 -18.71 8.82
CA LEU A 79 -24.71 -19.69 8.29
C LEU A 79 -26.17 -19.24 8.48
N GLY A 80 -27.04 -19.57 7.53
CA GLY A 80 -28.48 -19.28 7.55
C GLY A 80 -28.82 -17.81 7.27
N THR A 81 -27.87 -17.03 6.76
CA THR A 81 -28.06 -15.62 6.41
C THR A 81 -28.17 -15.43 4.91
N ALA A 82 -28.76 -14.31 4.48
CA ALA A 82 -28.82 -13.94 3.06
C ALA A 82 -27.42 -13.80 2.41
N SER A 83 -26.39 -13.53 3.22
CA SER A 83 -24.99 -13.48 2.77
C SER A 83 -24.45 -14.86 2.36
N GLU A 84 -24.89 -15.93 3.03
CA GLU A 84 -24.55 -17.32 2.64
C GLU A 84 -25.17 -17.66 1.28
N ASP A 85 -26.48 -17.41 1.13
CA ASP A 85 -27.19 -17.70 -0.11
C ASP A 85 -26.57 -16.95 -1.30
N TYR A 86 -26.23 -15.67 -1.10
CA TYR A 86 -25.55 -14.86 -2.11
C TYR A 86 -24.18 -15.43 -2.48
N TYR A 87 -23.36 -15.80 -1.49
CA TYR A 87 -22.04 -16.36 -1.74
C TYR A 87 -22.09 -17.65 -2.55
N LEU A 88 -22.99 -18.56 -2.16
CA LEU A 88 -23.16 -19.85 -2.83
C LEU A 88 -23.66 -19.67 -4.27
N GLN A 89 -24.58 -18.72 -4.52
CA GLN A 89 -25.12 -18.49 -5.86
C GLN A 89 -24.16 -17.75 -6.78
N VAL A 90 -23.48 -16.70 -6.29
CA VAL A 90 -22.77 -15.73 -7.14
C VAL A 90 -21.26 -15.95 -7.18
N ILE A 91 -20.66 -16.42 -6.08
CA ILE A 91 -19.19 -16.48 -5.93
C ILE A 91 -18.70 -17.92 -6.05
N SER A 92 -19.23 -18.81 -5.21
CA SER A 92 -18.70 -20.17 -5.07
C SER A 92 -19.38 -21.21 -5.95
N LYS A 93 -20.42 -20.81 -6.70
CA LYS A 93 -21.21 -21.70 -7.57
C LYS A 93 -21.66 -23.00 -6.86
N GLY A 94 -22.04 -22.89 -5.59
CA GLY A 94 -22.53 -23.99 -4.76
C GLY A 94 -21.50 -24.70 -3.89
N SER A 95 -20.21 -24.31 -3.90
CA SER A 95 -19.21 -24.91 -3.01
C SER A 95 -19.14 -24.24 -1.63
N ARG A 96 -19.09 -25.03 -0.56
CA ARG A 96 -18.97 -24.55 0.83
C ARG A 96 -17.50 -24.52 1.27
N ASP A 97 -16.70 -23.70 0.59
CA ASP A 97 -15.26 -23.59 0.86
C ASP A 97 -14.90 -22.41 1.78
N PHE A 98 -15.88 -21.82 2.45
CA PHE A 98 -15.73 -20.64 3.31
C PHE A 98 -15.58 -21.02 4.79
N HIS A 99 -15.08 -20.08 5.60
CA HIS A 99 -14.98 -20.24 7.05
C HIS A 99 -16.34 -19.92 7.70
N GLU A 100 -16.93 -20.93 8.36
CA GLU A 100 -18.21 -20.79 9.05
C GLU A 100 -18.06 -19.90 10.30
N LEU A 101 -18.92 -18.90 10.43
CA LEU A 101 -18.98 -18.03 11.59
C LEU A 101 -20.18 -18.38 12.46
N LYS A 102 -19.94 -18.63 13.76
CA LYS A 102 -21.01 -19.03 14.70
C LYS A 102 -21.67 -17.84 15.38
N SER A 103 -20.96 -16.72 15.49
CA SER A 103 -21.41 -15.53 16.21
C SER A 103 -20.69 -14.28 15.70
N GLN A 104 -21.27 -13.11 15.96
CA GLN A 104 -20.62 -11.83 15.63
C GLN A 104 -19.32 -11.63 16.42
N GLN A 105 -19.22 -12.15 17.65
CA GLN A 105 -17.97 -12.14 18.43
C GLN A 105 -16.89 -13.01 17.80
N ASP A 106 -17.28 -14.21 17.35
CA ASP A 106 -16.41 -15.16 16.66
C ASP A 106 -15.87 -14.57 15.34
N LEU A 107 -16.67 -13.74 14.64
CA LEU A 107 -16.24 -12.95 13.49
C LEU A 107 -15.14 -11.95 13.88
N TYR A 108 -15.33 -11.16 14.93
CA TYR A 108 -14.33 -10.19 15.38
C TYR A 108 -13.01 -10.87 15.76
N ASP A 109 -13.10 -11.94 16.57
CA ASP A 109 -11.92 -12.68 17.00
C ASP A 109 -11.19 -13.30 15.80
N SER A 110 -11.92 -13.84 14.83
CA SER A 110 -11.35 -14.45 13.62
C SER A 110 -10.71 -13.42 12.67
N LEU A 111 -11.22 -12.19 12.60
CA LEU A 111 -10.60 -11.08 11.88
C LEU A 111 -9.32 -10.61 12.58
N LEU A 112 -9.37 -10.46 13.91
CA LEU A 112 -8.22 -10.02 14.71
C LEU A 112 -7.08 -11.06 14.71
N SER A 113 -7.42 -12.34 14.73
CA SER A 113 -6.45 -13.43 14.68
C SER A 113 -5.91 -13.69 13.27
N GLY A 114 -6.44 -13.02 12.23
CA GLY A 114 -6.03 -13.19 10.84
C GLY A 114 -6.41 -14.54 10.22
N VAL A 115 -7.34 -15.27 10.86
CA VAL A 115 -7.87 -16.55 10.35
C VAL A 115 -8.69 -16.28 9.09
N ILE A 116 -9.51 -15.23 9.12
CA ILE A 116 -10.23 -14.70 7.97
C ILE A 116 -9.67 -13.34 7.56
N ASP A 117 -9.63 -13.06 6.26
CA ASP A 117 -9.21 -11.77 5.70
C ASP A 117 -10.42 -10.85 5.44
N THR A 118 -11.62 -11.41 5.27
CA THR A 118 -12.82 -10.64 4.93
C THR A 118 -14.10 -11.37 5.34
N SER A 119 -15.17 -10.61 5.56
CA SER A 119 -16.52 -11.09 5.85
C SER A 119 -17.57 -10.19 5.20
N PHE A 120 -18.73 -10.74 4.89
CA PHE A 120 -19.86 -9.97 4.37
C PHE A 120 -20.78 -9.49 5.50
N MET A 121 -21.16 -8.21 5.45
CA MET A 121 -22.10 -7.59 6.39
C MET A 121 -22.99 -6.58 5.67
N ASP A 122 -24.14 -6.28 6.28
CA ASP A 122 -24.96 -5.16 5.86
C ASP A 122 -24.22 -3.83 6.08
N ILE A 123 -24.40 -2.89 5.16
CA ILE A 123 -23.67 -1.61 5.17
C ILE A 123 -23.97 -0.80 6.43
N GLY A 124 -25.21 -0.78 6.91
CA GLY A 124 -25.59 0.00 8.10
C GLY A 124 -24.95 -0.56 9.37
N VAL A 125 -24.84 -1.89 9.46
CA VAL A 125 -24.17 -2.56 10.58
C VAL A 125 -22.66 -2.34 10.49
N ALA A 126 -22.05 -2.46 9.31
CA ALA A 126 -20.63 -2.26 9.10
C ALA A 126 -20.17 -0.82 9.42
N GLU A 127 -20.95 0.18 8.99
CA GLU A 127 -20.68 1.59 9.31
C GLU A 127 -20.78 1.85 10.81
N TYR A 128 -21.80 1.30 11.49
CA TYR A 128 -21.94 1.44 12.94
C TYR A 128 -20.73 0.90 13.71
N ILE A 129 -20.21 -0.26 13.28
CA ILE A 129 -19.06 -0.92 13.91
C ILE A 129 -17.76 -0.14 13.67
N THR A 130 -17.62 0.49 12.50
CA THR A 130 -16.37 1.15 12.09
C THR A 130 -16.29 2.62 12.54
N ASN A 131 -17.44 3.26 12.75
CA ASN A 131 -17.53 4.69 13.06
C ASN A 131 -17.65 4.99 14.56
N ASN A 132 -17.57 3.96 15.42
CA ASN A 132 -17.62 4.08 16.88
C ASN A 132 -16.26 3.74 17.51
#